data_AF-A0A7C1ASV0-F1
#
_entry.id   AF-A0A7C1ASV0-F1
#
_cell.length_a   1.000
_cell.length_b   1.000
_cell.length_c   1.000
_cell.angle_alpha   90.00
_cell.angle_beta   90.00
_cell.angle_gamma   90.00
#
_symmetry.space_group_name_H-M   'P 1'
#
loop_
_entity.id
_entity.type
_entity.pdbx_description
1 polymer ?
#
loop_
_entity_poly.entity_id
_entity_poly.type
_entity_poly.pdbx_seq_one_letter_code
_entity_poly.pdbx_strand_id
1 'polypeptide(L)'
;MEIWSLRRQGFSVRAIARRTGLDRRTVKKYIEAGEFPRYKAVNRKSALESYHKLIDDWLAQEDYQATRLYNTPQKLDRGLQGKLRDGQALCQEGQGAERPCSIRAV
;
A
#
# COMPACT_ATOMS: atom_id res chain seq x y z
N MET A 1 -10.51 14.05 16.83
CA MET A 1 -9.49 13.87 17.91
C MET A 1 -9.64 15.00 18.92
N GLU A 2 -9.62 14.67 20.22
CA GLU A 2 -10.01 15.56 21.33
C GLU A 2 -8.89 16.48 21.89
N ILE A 3 -7.71 16.55 21.25
CA ILE A 3 -6.53 17.22 21.84
C ILE A 3 -6.75 18.73 22.06
N TRP A 4 -7.30 19.43 21.07
CA TRP A 4 -7.56 20.87 21.18
C TRP A 4 -8.76 21.18 22.09
N SER A 5 -9.77 20.32 22.09
CA SER A 5 -10.91 20.41 23.02
C SER A 5 -10.41 20.33 24.47
N LEU A 6 -9.61 19.32 24.81
CA LEU A 6 -9.02 19.16 26.14
C LEU A 6 -8.08 20.31 26.51
N ARG A 7 -7.32 20.84 25.54
CA ARG A 7 -6.46 22.01 25.80
C ARG A 7 -7.28 23.26 26.11
N ARG A 8 -8.39 23.51 25.40
CA ARG A 8 -9.33 24.62 25.67
C ARG A 8 -10.03 24.49 27.03
N GLN A 9 -10.30 23.26 27.46
CA GLN A 9 -10.83 22.96 28.79
C GLN A 9 -9.80 23.15 29.92
N GLY A 10 -8.55 23.51 29.61
CA GLY A 10 -7.51 23.81 30.61
C GLY A 10 -6.66 22.60 31.02
N PHE A 11 -6.79 21.44 30.38
CA PHE A 11 -5.97 20.29 30.73
C PHE A 11 -4.48 20.49 30.38
N SER A 12 -3.60 19.99 31.25
CA SER A 12 -2.16 19.98 31.01
C SER A 12 -1.77 18.98 29.92
N VAL A 13 -0.64 19.21 29.24
CA VAL A 13 -0.12 18.30 28.20
C VAL A 13 0.00 16.85 28.72
N ARG A 14 0.39 16.68 29.99
CA ARG A 14 0.55 15.36 30.61
C ARG A 14 -0.79 14.70 30.96
N ALA A 15 -1.82 15.49 31.29
CA ALA A 15 -3.18 14.97 31.47
C ALA A 15 -3.79 14.53 30.13
N ILE A 16 -3.58 15.34 29.08
CA ILE A 16 -4.02 15.01 27.72
C ILE A 16 -3.36 13.73 27.23
N ALA A 17 -2.03 13.60 27.37
CA ALA A 17 -1.29 12.39 27.00
C ALA A 17 -1.82 11.11 27.68
N ARG A 18 -2.11 11.16 28.98
CA ARG A 18 -2.70 10.02 29.71
C ARG A 18 -4.09 9.64 29.20
N ARG A 19 -4.89 10.63 28.78
CA ARG A 19 -6.27 10.41 28.34
C ARG A 19 -6.36 9.97 26.88
N THR A 20 -5.46 10.46 26.03
CA THR A 20 -5.43 10.14 24.59
C THR A 20 -4.52 8.97 24.25
N GLY A 21 -3.68 8.52 25.19
CA GLY A 21 -2.70 7.44 24.95
C GLY A 21 -1.52 7.85 24.06
N LEU A 22 -1.37 9.14 23.76
CA LEU A 22 -0.29 9.68 22.94
C LEU A 22 0.90 10.11 23.80
N ASP A 23 2.10 10.04 23.25
CA ASP A 23 3.28 10.58 23.93
C ASP A 23 3.13 12.10 24.15
N ARG A 24 3.62 12.58 25.30
CA ARG A 24 3.60 14.01 25.68
C ARG A 24 4.23 14.92 24.62
N ARG A 25 5.25 14.45 23.89
CA ARG A 25 5.93 15.19 22.81
C ARG A 25 5.01 15.31 21.60
N THR A 26 4.27 14.26 21.26
CA THR A 26 3.27 14.28 20.18
C THR A 26 2.14 15.24 20.50
N VAL A 27 1.61 15.19 21.73
CA VAL A 27 0.58 16.12 22.20
C VAL A 27 1.09 17.57 22.16
N LYS A 28 2.30 17.83 22.66
CA LYS A 28 2.92 19.17 22.60
C LYS A 28 3.03 19.66 21.16
N LYS A 29 3.57 18.83 20.26
CA LYS A 29 3.70 19.14 18.82
C LYS A 29 2.36 19.46 18.18
N TYR A 30 1.30 18.72 18.49
CA TYR A 30 -0.03 18.95 17.90
C TYR A 30 -0.73 20.19 18.46
N ILE A 31 -0.49 20.55 19.73
CA ILE A 31 -0.97 21.80 20.29
C ILE A 31 -0.26 23.00 19.62
N GLU A 32 1.06 22.92 19.44
CA GLU A 32 1.87 23.98 18.81
C GLU A 32 1.56 24.13 17.31
N ALA A 33 1.44 23.02 16.59
CA ALA A 33 1.13 23.04 15.16
C ALA A 33 -0.31 23.48 14.87
N GLY A 34 -1.26 23.27 15.80
CA GLY A 34 -2.68 23.57 15.59
C GLY A 34 -3.38 22.66 14.58
N GLU A 35 -2.63 21.77 13.92
CA GLU A 35 -3.13 20.78 12.95
C GLU A 35 -2.39 19.43 13.09
N PHE A 36 -2.96 18.38 12.51
CA PHE A 36 -2.30 17.08 12.42
C PHE A 36 -1.31 17.05 11.27
N PRO A 37 -0.21 16.26 11.38
CA PRO A 37 0.75 16.12 10.29
C PRO A 37 0.04 15.57 9.05
N ARG A 38 0.09 16.34 7.96
CA ARG A 38 -0.42 15.91 6.67
C ARG A 38 0.68 15.11 5.95
N TYR A 39 0.56 13.78 5.99
CA TYR A 39 1.45 12.91 5.23
C TYR A 39 1.13 13.03 3.74
N LYS A 40 2.14 13.34 2.93
CA LYS A 40 2.01 13.29 1.47
C LYS A 40 2.28 11.85 1.03
N ALA A 41 1.40 11.29 0.21
CA ALA A 41 1.69 10.06 -0.48
C ALA A 41 2.89 10.29 -1.40
N VAL A 42 3.99 9.57 -1.16
CA VAL A 42 5.14 9.60 -2.05
C VAL A 42 4.89 8.55 -3.12
N ASN A 43 4.68 8.98 -4.36
CA ASN A 43 4.66 8.06 -5.50
C ASN A 43 6.10 7.61 -5.77
N ARG A 44 6.49 6.47 -5.18
CA ARG A 44 7.77 5.81 -5.47
C ARG A 44 7.55 4.88 -6.65
N LYS A 45 8.29 5.11 -7.73
CA LYS A 45 8.34 4.15 -8.85
C LYS A 45 8.82 2.81 -8.31
N SER A 46 8.06 1.76 -8.55
CA SER A 46 8.45 0.42 -8.14
C SER A 46 9.65 -0.03 -8.98
N ALA A 47 10.49 -0.90 -8.43
CA ALA A 47 11.57 -1.50 -9.22
C ALA A 47 11.05 -2.43 -10.34
N LEU A 48 9.73 -2.70 -10.34
CA LEU A 48 8.99 -3.52 -11.29
C LEU A 48 8.42 -2.69 -12.47
N GLU A 49 8.32 -1.37 -12.32
CA GLU A 49 7.79 -0.44 -13.33
C GLU A 49 8.46 -0.60 -14.70
N SER A 50 9.78 -0.82 -14.71
CA SER A 50 10.56 -1.04 -15.94
C SER A 50 10.18 -2.31 -16.72
N TYR A 51 9.48 -3.23 -16.07
CA TYR A 51 9.10 -4.53 -16.62
C TYR A 51 7.61 -4.64 -16.92
N HIS A 52 6.78 -3.63 -16.62
CA HIS A 52 5.33 -3.69 -16.85
C HIS A 52 4.99 -4.06 -18.30
N LYS A 53 5.56 -3.36 -19.28
CA LYS A 53 5.32 -3.66 -20.71
C LYS A 53 5.60 -5.12 -21.06
N LEU A 54 6.71 -5.64 -20.56
CA LEU A 54 7.12 -7.00 -20.85
C LEU A 54 6.27 -8.02 -20.07
N ILE A 55 5.73 -7.66 -18.90
CA ILE A 55 4.71 -8.46 -18.19
C ILE A 55 3.39 -8.46 -18.96
N ASP A 56 2.96 -7.31 -19.47
CA ASP A 56 1.72 -7.15 -20.25
C ASP A 56 1.80 -7.96 -21.56
N ASP A 57 2.92 -7.89 -22.28
CA ASP A 57 3.15 -8.67 -23.49
C ASP A 57 3.04 -10.18 -23.22
N TRP A 58 3.49 -10.65 -22.05
CA TRP A 58 3.41 -12.05 -21.67
C TRP A 58 2.02 -12.48 -21.24
N LEU A 59 1.26 -11.60 -20.56
CA LEU A 59 -0.14 -11.84 -20.22
C LEU A 59 -1.04 -11.81 -21.47
N ALA A 60 -0.64 -11.08 -22.51
CA ALA A 60 -1.38 -11.03 -23.78
C ALA A 60 -1.17 -12.29 -24.65
N GLN A 61 -0.02 -12.97 -24.52
CA GLN A 61 0.29 -14.15 -25.31
C GLN A 61 -0.39 -15.42 -24.79
N GLU A 62 -0.52 -15.59 -23.47
CA GLU A 62 -1.26 -16.69 -22.86
C GLU A 62 -1.87 -16.25 -21.51
N ASP A 63 -2.98 -16.88 -21.10
CA ASP A 63 -3.62 -16.69 -19.79
C ASP A 63 -2.77 -17.30 -18.66
N TYR A 64 -1.61 -16.73 -18.41
CA TYR A 64 -0.74 -17.15 -17.33
C TYR A 64 -1.23 -16.59 -15.99
N GLN A 65 -1.41 -17.46 -14.99
CA GLN A 65 -1.46 -17.00 -13.59
C GLN A 65 -0.09 -16.47 -13.15
N ALA A 66 -0.06 -15.43 -12.32
CA ALA A 66 1.18 -14.80 -11.83
C ALA A 66 2.22 -15.81 -11.28
N THR A 67 1.75 -16.88 -10.63
CA THR A 67 2.58 -17.98 -10.14
C THR A 67 3.26 -18.79 -11.26
N ARG A 68 2.60 -18.97 -12.41
CA ARG A 68 3.19 -19.61 -13.59
C ARG A 68 4.27 -18.73 -14.21
N LEU A 69 4.05 -17.41 -14.30
CA LEU A 69 5.05 -16.46 -14.82
C LEU A 69 6.33 -16.41 -13.99
N TYR A 70 6.23 -16.62 -12.67
CA TYR A 70 7.38 -16.67 -11.75
C TYR A 70 8.27 -17.90 -11.96
N ASN A 71 7.67 -19.04 -12.31
CA ASN A 71 8.35 -20.34 -12.41
C ASN A 71 8.90 -20.63 -13.82
N THR A 72 8.70 -19.74 -14.79
CA THR A 72 9.20 -19.93 -16.16
C THR A 72 10.73 -19.74 -16.19
N PRO A 73 11.50 -20.74 -16.64
CA PRO A 73 12.97 -20.74 -16.56
C PRO A 73 13.62 -19.61 -17.37
N GLN A 74 12.95 -19.11 -18.42
CA GLN A 74 13.43 -18.02 -19.28
C GLN A 74 13.63 -16.68 -18.54
N LYS A 75 13.19 -16.57 -17.28
CA LYS A 75 13.22 -15.32 -16.49
C LYS A 75 14.19 -15.35 -15.31
N LEU A 76 14.86 -16.50 -15.09
CA LEU A 76 15.95 -16.61 -14.13
C LEU A 76 17.18 -15.76 -14.53
N ASP A 77 17.46 -15.65 -15.83
CA ASP A 77 18.64 -14.92 -16.32
C ASP A 77 18.54 -13.39 -16.21
N ARG A 78 17.33 -12.84 -16.04
CA ARG A 78 17.08 -11.39 -16.06
C ARG A 78 16.94 -10.75 -14.67
N GLY A 79 17.23 -11.49 -13.60
CA GLY A 79 17.23 -10.95 -12.22
C GLY A 79 15.85 -10.58 -11.66
N LEU A 80 14.77 -11.12 -12.23
CA LEU A 80 13.37 -10.83 -11.83
C LEU A 80 12.92 -11.56 -10.55
N GLN A 81 13.68 -12.56 -10.08
CA GLN A 81 13.32 -13.44 -8.94
C GLN A 81 12.96 -12.69 -7.65
N GLY A 82 13.58 -11.53 -7.40
CA GLY A 82 13.36 -10.73 -6.19
C GLY A 82 12.21 -9.72 -6.29
N LYS A 83 11.74 -9.38 -7.51
CA LYS A 83 10.84 -8.24 -7.75
C LYS A 83 9.37 -8.61 -7.97
N LEU A 84 9.07 -9.89 -8.18
CA LEU A 84 7.72 -10.39 -8.48
C LEU A 84 6.94 -10.88 -7.24
N ARG A 85 7.53 -10.87 -6.03
CA ARG A 85 6.82 -11.26 -4.80
C ARG A 85 5.65 -10.32 -4.46
N ASP A 86 5.68 -9.09 -4.96
CA ASP A 86 4.63 -8.08 -4.75
C ASP A 86 3.50 -8.15 -5.79
N GLY A 87 3.59 -9.06 -6.78
CA GLY A 87 2.71 -9.13 -7.95
C GLY A 87 1.31 -9.70 -7.70
N GLN A 88 0.95 -10.09 -6.48
CA GLN A 88 -0.42 -10.57 -6.17
C GLN A 88 -1.45 -9.43 -6.05
N ALA A 89 -1.04 -8.15 -6.13
CA ALA A 89 -1.91 -7.00 -5.86
C ALA A 89 -2.47 -6.28 -7.12
N LEU A 90 -2.12 -6.69 -8.34
CA LEU A 90 -2.49 -5.97 -9.58
C LEU A 90 -3.64 -6.64 -10.35
N CYS A 91 -4.64 -7.15 -9.64
CA CYS A 91 -5.91 -7.59 -10.24
C CYS A 91 -7.10 -6.81 -9.65
N GLN A 92 -7.02 -5.48 -9.58
CA GLN A 92 -8.21 -4.64 -9.41
C GLN A 92 -8.09 -3.40 -10.28
N GLU A 93 -9.20 -3.04 -10.91
CA GLU A 93 -9.44 -1.86 -11.77
C GLU A 93 -9.12 -2.05 -13.26
N GLY A 94 -10.00 -2.81 -13.92
CA GLY A 94 -10.01 -3.01 -15.36
C GLY A 94 -11.37 -3.46 -15.90
N GLN A 95 -12.40 -2.62 -15.70
CA GLN A 95 -13.59 -2.45 -16.55
C GLN A 95 -14.63 -3.58 -16.68
N GLY A 96 -15.90 -3.17 -16.73
CA GLY A 96 -17.02 -4.04 -17.02
C GLY A 96 -16.83 -4.79 -18.35
N ALA A 97 -16.65 -6.10 -18.25
CA ALA A 97 -17.08 -7.08 -19.23
C ALA A 97 -17.16 -8.41 -18.49
N GLU A 98 -18.37 -8.96 -18.48
CA GLU A 98 -18.77 -10.18 -17.82
C GLU A 98 -17.84 -11.35 -18.15
N ARG A 99 -17.07 -11.85 -17.18
CA ARG A 99 -16.69 -13.28 -17.12
C ARG A 99 -16.67 -13.75 -15.67
N PRO A 100 -17.60 -14.62 -15.26
CA PRO A 100 -17.67 -15.06 -13.88
C PRO A 100 -16.46 -15.94 -13.56
N CYS A 101 -15.80 -15.56 -12.49
CA CYS A 101 -14.97 -16.43 -11.67
C CYS A 101 -15.73 -17.76 -11.46
N SER A 102 -15.32 -18.82 -12.14
CA SER A 102 -15.80 -20.18 -11.83
C SER A 102 -14.62 -21.00 -11.34
N ILE A 103 -14.47 -20.99 -10.02
CA ILE A 103 -13.84 -22.08 -9.30
C ILE A 103 -14.70 -23.31 -9.57
N ARG A 104 -14.15 -24.32 -10.25
CA ARG A 104 -14.68 -25.68 -10.20
C ARG A 104 -13.56 -26.59 -9.73
N ALA A 105 -13.47 -26.71 -8.40
CA ALA A 105 -12.72 -27.77 -7.74
C ALA A 105 -13.55 -29.07 -7.81
N VAL A 106 -12.89 -30.18 -8.14
CA VAL A 106 -13.21 -31.49 -7.58
C VAL A 106 -12.28 -31.68 -6.39
#